data_AF-A0A8J3QF42-F1
#
_entry.id   AF-A0A8J3QF42-F1
#
_cell.length_a   1.000
_cell.length_b   1.000
_cell.length_c   1.000
_cell.angle_alpha   90.00
_cell.angle_beta   90.00
_cell.angle_gamma   90.00
#
_symmetry.space_group_name_H-M   'P 1'
#
loop_
_entity.id
_entity.type
_entity.pdbx_description
1 polymer ?
#
loop_
_entity_poly.entity_id
_entity_poly.type
_entity_poly.pdbx_seq_one_letter_code
_entity_poly.pdbx_strand_id
1 'polypeptide(L)'
;MAMAKRRSVVLNGDLGSGKSTVSMMLAAQLGIRRISVGDLFRTLAAQLGMTAVEINLHAELDDKIDHYVDQLQRDIAASGEQLIVDSRLAWHFFADALKVHLIAEPLVAAQRALGRPANSVESYADVEEARDRLAIRSESERMRFVTRYGVDKTRLRNYDLVCDTTSATPEQVAEKIVEHLHSPMEDGPACYLAPKRIYFTEDPDAEDGADPDGQITVGYSAPNFFAVQGHRRLSAAIRDGEGLVAVKLMAEAQETIAGVSCVDYFEANAGKFGCEQSAGLQY
;
A
#
# COMPACT_ATOMS: atom_id res chain seq x y z
N MET A 1 22.00 12.91 19.52
CA MET A 1 22.01 12.19 18.23
C MET A 1 21.17 12.98 17.25
N ALA A 2 21.69 13.29 16.06
CA ALA A 2 20.90 13.97 15.04
C ALA A 2 19.75 13.03 14.64
N MET A 3 18.49 13.49 14.73
CA MET A 3 17.37 12.75 14.14
C MET A 3 17.66 12.58 12.65
N ALA A 4 17.58 11.35 12.14
CA ALA A 4 17.61 11.10 10.71
C ALA A 4 16.48 11.93 10.07
N LYS A 5 16.86 12.94 9.28
CA LYS A 5 15.90 13.91 8.75
C LYS A 5 15.31 13.31 7.48
N ARG A 6 14.07 12.83 7.56
CA ARG A 6 13.27 12.44 6.38
C ARG A 6 13.20 13.65 5.43
N ARG A 7 13.94 13.60 4.33
CA ARG A 7 14.02 14.72 3.39
C ARG A 7 12.93 14.60 2.33
N SER A 8 12.82 13.43 1.73
CA SER A 8 11.89 13.15 0.63
C SER A 8 10.70 12.32 1.10
N VAL A 9 9.64 12.30 0.30
CA VAL A 9 8.53 11.33 0.46
C VAL A 9 8.56 10.39 -0.73
N VAL A 10 8.69 9.10 -0.48
CA VAL A 10 8.62 8.08 -1.52
C VAL A 10 7.32 7.30 -1.36
N LEU A 11 6.48 7.32 -2.39
CA LEU A 11 5.18 6.68 -2.39
C LEU A 11 5.25 5.41 -3.22
N ASN A 12 5.15 4.26 -2.55
CA ASN A 12 4.66 3.03 -3.13
C ASN A 12 3.14 2.95 -3.01
N GLY A 13 2.50 2.12 -3.83
CA GLY A 13 1.09 1.86 -3.67
C GLY A 13 0.59 0.77 -4.60
N ASP A 14 -0.42 0.06 -4.12
CA ASP A 14 -1.09 -0.97 -4.88
C ASP A 14 -1.69 -0.41 -6.16
N LEU A 15 -1.93 -1.29 -7.12
CA LEU A 15 -2.73 -0.96 -8.30
C LEU A 15 -4.09 -0.41 -7.85
N GLY A 16 -4.51 0.72 -8.44
CA GLY A 16 -5.79 1.35 -8.06
C GLY A 16 -5.79 2.10 -6.71
N SER A 17 -4.68 2.14 -5.97
CA SER A 17 -4.60 2.82 -4.65
C SER A 17 -4.65 4.35 -4.67
N GLY A 18 -4.56 4.99 -5.84
CA GLY A 18 -4.58 6.47 -5.94
C GLY A 18 -3.22 7.16 -5.72
N LYS A 19 -2.11 6.41 -5.68
CA LYS A 19 -0.73 6.93 -5.56
C LYS A 19 -0.40 8.13 -6.44
N SER A 20 -0.78 8.11 -7.71
CA SER A 20 -0.50 9.23 -8.62
C SER A 20 -1.26 10.49 -8.24
N THR A 21 -2.52 10.37 -7.83
CA THR A 21 -3.31 11.49 -7.30
C THR A 21 -2.70 12.07 -6.02
N VAL A 22 -2.40 11.22 -5.04
CA VAL A 22 -1.82 11.65 -3.75
C VAL A 22 -0.44 12.29 -3.93
N SER A 23 0.43 11.72 -4.77
CA SER A 23 1.76 12.30 -5.03
C SER A 23 1.71 13.66 -5.72
N MET A 24 0.76 13.88 -6.64
CA MET A 24 0.53 15.20 -7.25
C MET A 24 0.03 16.22 -6.23
N MET A 25 -0.91 15.81 -5.38
CA MET A 25 -1.46 16.65 -4.31
C MET A 25 -0.38 17.07 -3.31
N LEU A 26 0.44 16.12 -2.84
CA LEU A 26 1.55 16.40 -1.93
C LEU A 26 2.57 17.37 -2.53
N ALA A 27 2.91 17.19 -3.81
CA ALA A 27 3.84 18.07 -4.51
C ALA A 27 3.31 19.52 -4.58
N ALA A 28 2.02 19.68 -4.89
CA ALA A 28 1.37 20.98 -4.92
C ALA A 28 1.29 21.62 -3.53
N GLN A 29 0.90 20.85 -2.50
CA GLN A 29 0.75 21.32 -1.13
C GLN A 29 2.07 21.72 -0.48
N LEU A 30 3.14 20.95 -0.72
CA LEU A 30 4.45 21.18 -0.10
C LEU A 30 5.37 22.07 -0.94
N GLY A 31 5.00 22.37 -2.20
CA GLY A 31 5.88 23.07 -3.14
C GLY A 31 7.13 22.27 -3.50
N ILE A 32 7.08 20.93 -3.37
CA ILE A 32 8.19 20.02 -3.64
C ILE A 32 8.02 19.40 -5.01
N ARG A 33 9.11 19.29 -5.76
CA ARG A 33 9.10 18.68 -7.10
C ARG A 33 8.68 17.20 -7.02
N ARG A 34 7.73 16.82 -7.89
CA ARG A 34 7.32 15.42 -8.11
C ARG A 34 8.19 14.77 -9.19
N ILE A 35 8.63 13.55 -8.94
CA ILE A 35 9.19 12.65 -9.95
C ILE A 35 8.37 11.36 -9.95
N SER A 36 8.02 10.87 -11.14
CA SER A 36 7.27 9.64 -11.32
C SER A 36 8.05 8.70 -12.21
N VAL A 37 8.51 7.59 -11.63
CA VAL A 37 9.29 6.59 -12.36
C VAL A 37 8.44 5.96 -13.46
N GLY A 38 7.13 5.79 -13.21
CA GLY A 38 6.20 5.32 -14.24
C GLY A 38 6.01 6.28 -15.41
N ASP A 39 6.02 7.60 -15.16
CA ASP A 39 5.97 8.61 -16.24
C ASP A 39 7.26 8.58 -17.06
N LEU A 40 8.42 8.51 -16.40
CA LEU A 40 9.72 8.41 -17.05
C LEU A 40 9.82 7.17 -17.95
N PHE A 41 9.32 6.04 -17.47
CA PHE A 41 9.29 4.79 -18.23
C PHE A 41 8.39 4.89 -19.48
N ARG A 42 7.22 5.53 -19.35
CA ARG A 42 6.34 5.78 -20.50
C ARG A 42 6.97 6.72 -21.52
N THR A 43 7.66 7.77 -21.07
CA THR A 43 8.39 8.68 -21.95
C THR A 43 9.51 7.94 -22.70
N LEU A 44 10.27 7.09 -22.01
CA LEU A 44 11.31 6.26 -22.63
C LEU A 44 10.72 5.29 -23.67
N ALA A 45 9.59 4.66 -23.36
CA ALA A 45 8.86 3.79 -24.30
C ALA A 45 8.51 4.54 -25.59
N ALA A 46 7.91 5.72 -25.46
CA ALA A 46 7.53 6.54 -26.60
C ALA A 46 8.76 6.97 -27.45
N GLN A 47 9.89 7.29 -26.81
CA GLN A 47 11.14 7.62 -27.52
C GLN A 47 11.71 6.43 -28.28
N LEU A 48 11.50 5.20 -27.79
CA LEU A 48 11.93 3.96 -28.43
C LEU A 48 10.91 3.40 -29.42
N GLY A 49 9.77 4.08 -29.63
CA GLY A 49 8.69 3.60 -30.49
C GLY A 49 7.96 2.36 -29.95
N MET A 50 8.02 2.13 -28.64
CA MET A 50 7.40 1.00 -27.94
C MET A 50 6.18 1.46 -27.13
N THR A 51 5.20 0.58 -26.95
CA THR A 51 4.09 0.76 -26.00
C THR A 51 4.55 0.53 -24.55
N ALA A 52 3.76 0.99 -23.58
CA ALA A 52 4.05 0.76 -22.16
C ALA A 52 4.01 -0.73 -21.75
N VAL A 53 3.27 -1.58 -22.46
CA VAL A 53 3.33 -3.05 -22.27
C VAL A 53 4.62 -3.59 -22.85
N GLU A 54 4.96 -3.21 -24.08
CA GLU A 54 6.16 -3.70 -24.76
C GLU A 54 7.41 -3.32 -23.98
N ILE A 55 7.53 -2.10 -23.45
CA ILE A 55 8.70 -1.75 -22.65
C ILE A 55 8.71 -2.43 -21.27
N ASN A 56 7.55 -2.75 -20.67
CA ASN A 56 7.50 -3.51 -19.41
C ASN A 56 7.92 -4.97 -19.64
N LEU A 57 7.39 -5.59 -20.70
CA LEU A 57 7.80 -6.93 -21.12
C LEU A 57 9.27 -6.94 -21.56
N HIS A 58 9.72 -5.88 -22.23
CA HIS A 58 11.10 -5.72 -22.63
C HIS A 58 12.01 -5.49 -21.43
N ALA A 59 11.58 -4.78 -20.38
CA ALA A 59 12.33 -4.68 -19.13
C ALA A 59 12.32 -5.99 -18.32
N GLU A 60 11.26 -6.79 -18.42
CA GLU A 60 11.23 -8.16 -17.88
C GLU A 60 12.17 -9.12 -18.62
N LEU A 61 12.47 -8.87 -19.90
CA LEU A 61 13.30 -9.71 -20.77
C LEU A 61 14.71 -9.17 -21.05
N ASP A 62 14.96 -7.87 -20.85
CA ASP A 62 16.21 -7.16 -21.12
C ASP A 62 16.69 -6.42 -19.87
N ASP A 63 17.69 -7.03 -19.23
CA ASP A 63 18.32 -6.53 -18.01
C ASP A 63 18.84 -5.08 -18.12
N LYS A 64 19.09 -4.56 -19.33
CA LYS A 64 19.65 -3.22 -19.52
C LYS A 64 18.66 -2.10 -19.19
N ILE A 65 17.38 -2.27 -19.53
CA ILE A 65 16.36 -1.24 -19.26
C ILE A 65 16.08 -1.18 -17.75
N ASP A 66 15.95 -2.35 -17.11
CA ASP A 66 15.80 -2.44 -15.66
C ASP A 66 17.01 -1.83 -14.93
N HIS A 67 18.24 -2.18 -15.33
CA HIS A 67 19.45 -1.58 -14.75
C HIS A 67 19.52 -0.07 -14.93
N TYR A 68 19.10 0.45 -16.07
CA TYR A 68 19.05 1.89 -16.30
C TYR A 68 18.05 2.58 -15.37
N VAL A 69 16.84 2.02 -15.21
CA VAL A 69 15.82 2.58 -14.31
C VAL A 69 16.26 2.50 -12.84
N ASP A 70 16.91 1.42 -12.45
CA ASP A 70 17.51 1.28 -11.12
C ASP A 70 18.59 2.31 -10.86
N GLN A 71 19.52 2.47 -11.82
CA GLN A 71 20.59 3.46 -11.70
C GLN A 71 20.00 4.86 -11.59
N LEU A 72 19.00 5.18 -12.40
CA LEU A 72 18.29 6.46 -12.33
C LEU A 72 17.66 6.69 -10.95
N GLN A 73 17.01 5.68 -10.37
CA GLN A 73 16.43 5.81 -9.03
C GLN A 73 17.50 6.02 -7.94
N ARG A 74 18.65 5.33 -8.05
CA ARG A 74 19.80 5.53 -7.15
C ARG A 74 20.41 6.92 -7.27
N ASP A 75 20.56 7.41 -8.50
CA ASP A 75 21.11 8.73 -8.76
C ASP A 75 20.18 9.83 -8.23
N ILE A 76 18.87 9.69 -8.42
CA ILE A 76 17.88 10.59 -7.83
C ILE A 76 17.95 10.54 -6.30
N ALA A 77 18.05 9.35 -5.69
CA ALA A 77 18.19 9.22 -4.24
C ALA A 77 19.47 9.91 -3.72
N ALA A 78 20.58 9.74 -4.43
CA ALA A 78 21.89 10.29 -4.09
C ALA A 78 22.03 11.80 -4.38
N SER A 79 21.13 12.39 -5.18
CA SER A 79 21.20 13.79 -5.61
C SER A 79 21.20 14.82 -4.48
N GLY A 80 20.71 14.46 -3.29
CA GLY A 80 20.54 15.39 -2.19
C GLY A 80 19.25 16.24 -2.28
N GLU A 81 18.49 16.13 -3.37
CA GLU A 81 17.26 16.90 -3.59
C GLU A 81 16.13 16.40 -2.68
N GLN A 82 15.29 17.34 -2.20
CA GLN A 82 14.02 17.03 -1.56
C GLN A 82 12.95 16.80 -2.62
N LEU A 83 12.33 15.62 -2.61
CA LEU A 83 11.47 15.17 -3.71
C LEU A 83 10.21 14.44 -3.20
N ILE A 84 9.14 14.50 -4.01
CA ILE A 84 8.01 13.56 -3.93
C ILE A 84 8.20 12.52 -5.04
N VAL A 85 8.45 11.27 -4.69
CA VAL A 85 8.75 10.22 -5.66
C VAL A 85 7.58 9.23 -5.74
N ASP A 86 6.96 9.14 -6.91
CA ASP A 86 5.98 8.12 -7.26
C ASP A 86 6.72 6.94 -7.92
N SER A 87 6.92 5.86 -7.18
CA SER A 87 7.61 4.65 -7.66
C SER A 87 7.23 3.42 -6.85
N ARG A 88 7.23 2.27 -7.50
CA ARG A 88 6.96 0.98 -6.85
C ARG A 88 8.15 0.39 -6.09
N LEU A 89 9.36 0.93 -6.30
CA LEU A 89 10.59 0.42 -5.71
C LEU A 89 11.48 1.50 -5.06
N ALA A 90 11.15 2.80 -5.19
CA ALA A 90 11.99 3.87 -4.63
C ALA A 90 12.22 3.74 -3.10
N TRP A 91 11.27 3.17 -2.36
CA TRP A 91 11.42 2.87 -0.93
C TRP A 91 12.62 1.96 -0.60
N HIS A 92 13.08 1.16 -1.56
CA HIS A 92 14.27 0.32 -1.42
C HIS A 92 15.57 1.12 -1.60
N PHE A 93 15.58 2.14 -2.47
CA PHE A 93 16.78 2.92 -2.80
C PHE A 93 16.95 4.18 -1.94
N PHE A 94 15.87 4.75 -1.43
CA PHE A 94 15.91 5.99 -0.65
C PHE A 94 16.07 5.69 0.85
N ALA A 95 17.25 6.02 1.39
CA ALA A 95 17.51 5.92 2.82
C ALA A 95 16.91 7.10 3.62
N ASP A 96 17.03 8.33 3.10
CA ASP A 96 16.62 9.57 3.78
C ASP A 96 15.21 10.04 3.35
N ALA A 97 14.22 9.14 3.42
CA ALA A 97 12.86 9.45 3.00
C ALA A 97 11.80 8.85 3.93
N LEU A 98 10.64 9.51 4.00
CA LEU A 98 9.42 8.89 4.49
C LEU A 98 8.92 7.90 3.44
N LYS A 99 8.91 6.60 3.77
CA LYS A 99 8.45 5.51 2.91
C LYS A 99 6.97 5.27 3.16
N VAL A 100 6.15 5.64 2.19
CA VAL A 100 4.70 5.53 2.27
C VAL A 100 4.21 4.39 1.38
N HIS A 101 3.31 3.56 1.89
CA HIS A 101 2.59 2.57 1.10
C HIS A 101 1.09 2.85 1.10
N LEU A 102 0.55 3.12 -0.08
CA LEU A 102 -0.89 3.28 -0.26
C LEU A 102 -1.53 1.94 -0.65
N ILE A 103 -2.49 1.50 0.14
CA ILE A 103 -3.24 0.27 -0.12
C ILE A 103 -4.70 0.61 -0.42
N ALA A 104 -5.40 -0.31 -1.09
CA ALA A 104 -6.84 -0.22 -1.27
C ALA A 104 -7.44 -1.63 -1.26
N GLU A 105 -8.72 -1.72 -0.89
CA GLU A 105 -9.47 -2.96 -1.06
C GLU A 105 -9.47 -3.38 -2.54
N PRO A 106 -9.23 -4.67 -2.86
CA PRO A 106 -9.13 -5.16 -4.24
C PRO A 106 -10.31 -4.79 -5.15
N LEU A 107 -11.55 -4.88 -4.68
CA LEU A 107 -12.73 -4.52 -5.47
C LEU A 107 -12.80 -3.00 -5.72
N VAL A 108 -12.50 -2.17 -4.72
CA VAL A 108 -12.40 -0.70 -4.91
C VAL A 108 -11.28 -0.33 -5.88
N ALA A 109 -10.13 -1.00 -5.78
CA ALA A 109 -9.03 -0.82 -6.72
C ALA A 109 -9.45 -1.20 -8.17
N ALA A 110 -10.17 -2.31 -8.32
CA ALA A 110 -10.71 -2.76 -9.60
C ALA A 110 -11.72 -1.77 -10.18
N GLN A 111 -12.66 -1.27 -9.37
CA GLN A 111 -13.64 -0.24 -9.77
C GLN A 111 -12.93 1.03 -10.26
N ARG A 112 -11.88 1.47 -9.54
CA ARG A 112 -11.08 2.63 -9.95
C ARG A 112 -10.31 2.39 -11.24
N ALA A 113 -9.86 1.17 -11.50
CA ALA A 113 -9.18 0.83 -12.74
C ALA A 113 -10.15 0.79 -13.91
N LEU A 114 -11.33 0.19 -13.72
CA LEU A 114 -12.41 0.14 -14.71
C LEU A 114 -12.94 1.54 -15.08
N GLY A 115 -13.01 2.45 -14.11
CA GLY A 115 -13.45 3.83 -14.33
C GLY A 115 -12.43 4.73 -15.04
N ARG A 116 -11.20 4.26 -15.30
CA ARG A 116 -10.20 5.03 -16.07
C ARG A 116 -10.46 4.89 -17.56
N PRO A 117 -10.12 5.92 -18.38
CA PRO A 117 -10.13 5.77 -19.82
C PRO A 117 -9.29 4.57 -20.23
N ALA A 118 -9.92 3.65 -20.98
CA ALA A 118 -9.22 2.50 -21.52
C ALA A 118 -8.02 2.98 -22.35
N ASN A 119 -6.89 2.28 -22.20
CA ASN A 119 -5.72 2.50 -23.03
C ASN A 119 -5.23 1.16 -23.59
N SER A 120 -4.18 1.18 -24.40
CA SER A 120 -3.63 -0.04 -25.03
C SER A 120 -3.13 -1.09 -24.04
N VAL A 121 -3.07 -0.77 -22.75
CA VAL A 121 -2.52 -1.60 -21.67
C VAL A 121 -3.57 -2.03 -20.65
N GLU A 122 -4.49 -1.13 -20.31
CA GLU A 122 -5.53 -1.32 -19.29
C GLU A 122 -6.90 -1.09 -19.94
N SER A 123 -7.57 -2.19 -20.24
CA SER A 123 -8.98 -2.25 -20.65
C SER A 123 -9.57 -3.52 -20.04
N TYR A 124 -10.74 -3.38 -19.42
CA TYR A 124 -11.40 -4.45 -18.67
C TYR A 124 -12.88 -4.47 -19.07
N ALA A 125 -13.46 -5.66 -19.17
CA ALA A 125 -14.88 -5.83 -19.51
C ALA A 125 -15.78 -5.51 -18.30
N ASP A 126 -15.38 -5.96 -17.12
CA ASP A 126 -16.11 -5.81 -15.87
C ASP A 126 -15.17 -5.69 -14.65
N VAL A 127 -15.75 -5.56 -13.47
CA VAL A 127 -15.00 -5.32 -12.22
C VAL A 127 -14.28 -6.58 -11.75
N GLU A 128 -14.85 -7.76 -11.98
CA GLU A 128 -14.26 -9.05 -11.65
C GLU A 128 -13.00 -9.30 -12.49
N GLU A 129 -13.07 -9.11 -13.81
CA GLU A 129 -11.91 -9.21 -14.70
C GLU A 129 -10.83 -8.20 -14.31
N ALA A 130 -11.23 -6.95 -13.99
CA ALA A 130 -10.30 -5.93 -13.52
C ALA A 130 -9.59 -6.40 -12.24
N ARG A 131 -10.33 -6.90 -11.24
CA ARG A 131 -9.76 -7.38 -9.98
C ARG A 131 -8.75 -8.50 -10.22
N ASP A 132 -9.11 -9.50 -10.99
CA ASP A 132 -8.27 -10.68 -11.22
C ASP A 132 -7.00 -10.33 -12.01
N ARG A 133 -7.12 -9.49 -13.04
CA ARG A 133 -5.96 -9.02 -13.82
C ARG A 133 -5.04 -8.11 -13.01
N LEU A 134 -5.58 -7.26 -12.14
CA LEU A 134 -4.78 -6.46 -11.22
C LEU A 134 -4.03 -7.34 -10.21
N ALA A 135 -4.66 -8.40 -9.70
CA ALA A 135 -4.03 -9.36 -8.80
C ALA A 135 -2.86 -10.09 -9.48
N ILE A 136 -3.08 -10.65 -10.68
CA ILE A 136 -2.04 -11.31 -11.48
C ILE A 136 -0.85 -10.38 -11.72
N ARG A 137 -1.13 -9.13 -12.10
CA ARG A 137 -0.06 -8.14 -12.34
C ARG A 137 0.69 -7.78 -11.06
N SER A 138 -0.02 -7.61 -9.95
CA SER A 138 0.60 -7.32 -8.65
C SER A 138 1.54 -8.44 -8.23
N GLU A 139 1.14 -9.69 -8.46
CA GLU A 139 1.91 -10.88 -8.12
C GLU A 139 3.13 -11.05 -9.03
N SER A 140 2.98 -10.88 -10.35
CA SER A 140 4.12 -10.89 -11.29
C SER A 140 5.20 -9.88 -10.86
N GLU A 141 4.78 -8.66 -10.49
CA GLU A 141 5.70 -7.64 -10.01
C GLU A 141 6.35 -8.01 -8.67
N ARG A 142 5.58 -8.58 -7.73
CA ARG A 142 6.11 -9.05 -6.45
C ARG A 142 7.21 -10.10 -6.68
N MET A 143 6.94 -11.09 -7.52
CA MET A 143 7.90 -12.13 -7.87
C MET A 143 9.16 -11.58 -8.53
N ARG A 144 9.02 -10.59 -9.42
CA ARG A 144 10.17 -9.89 -10.01
C ARG A 144 11.02 -9.21 -8.92
N PHE A 145 10.40 -8.50 -7.99
CA PHE A 145 11.14 -7.80 -6.93
C PHE A 145 11.81 -8.76 -5.93
N VAL A 146 11.14 -9.85 -5.56
CA VAL A 146 11.72 -10.89 -4.70
C VAL A 146 12.92 -11.54 -5.39
N THR A 147 12.77 -11.93 -6.66
CA THR A 147 13.84 -12.61 -7.41
C THR A 147 15.05 -11.69 -7.62
N ARG A 148 14.82 -10.41 -7.92
CA ARG A 148 15.87 -9.49 -8.37
C ARG A 148 16.54 -8.73 -7.23
N TYR A 149 15.79 -8.39 -6.19
CA TYR A 149 16.25 -7.54 -5.08
C TYR A 149 16.18 -8.23 -3.72
N GLY A 150 15.58 -9.42 -3.63
CA GLY A 150 15.37 -10.11 -2.35
C GLY A 150 14.37 -9.40 -1.44
N VAL A 151 13.55 -8.49 -1.98
CA VAL A 151 12.56 -7.72 -1.21
C VAL A 151 11.15 -7.98 -1.68
N ASP A 152 10.22 -8.04 -0.75
CA ASP A 152 8.81 -8.27 -1.02
C ASP A 152 8.00 -6.98 -0.78
N LYS A 153 7.44 -6.39 -1.84
CA LYS A 153 6.64 -5.15 -1.77
C LYS A 153 5.37 -5.26 -0.93
N THR A 154 4.92 -6.47 -0.62
CA THR A 154 3.69 -6.71 0.17
C THR A 154 3.95 -6.70 1.68
N ARG A 155 5.21 -6.70 2.11
CA ARG A 155 5.59 -6.58 3.53
C ARG A 155 5.42 -5.13 3.98
N LEU A 156 4.46 -4.89 4.85
CA LEU A 156 4.12 -3.57 5.38
C LEU A 156 5.27 -3.00 6.23
N ARG A 157 6.06 -3.86 6.88
CA ARG A 157 7.24 -3.45 7.64
C ARG A 157 8.38 -2.84 6.81
N ASN A 158 8.29 -2.86 5.48
CA ASN A 158 9.23 -2.14 4.61
C ASN A 158 9.00 -0.62 4.59
N TYR A 159 7.88 -0.16 5.14
CA TYR A 159 7.41 1.21 5.05
C TYR A 159 7.34 1.87 6.43
N ASP A 160 7.42 3.20 6.45
CA ASP A 160 7.23 4.02 7.64
C ASP A 160 5.74 4.29 7.90
N LEU A 161 4.95 4.38 6.83
CA LEU A 161 3.54 4.75 6.87
C LEU A 161 2.74 3.93 5.86
N VAL A 162 1.67 3.29 6.31
CA VAL A 162 0.68 2.60 5.47
C VAL A 162 -0.64 3.36 5.57
N CYS A 163 -1.15 3.81 4.44
CA CYS A 163 -2.43 4.50 4.36
C CYS A 163 -3.39 3.76 3.44
N ASP A 164 -4.55 3.44 3.98
CA ASP A 164 -5.65 2.82 3.26
C ASP A 164 -6.51 3.86 2.56
N THR A 165 -6.58 3.78 1.25
CA THR A 165 -7.31 4.75 0.45
C THR A 165 -8.71 4.28 0.09
N THR A 166 -9.21 3.19 0.67
CA THR A 166 -10.49 2.58 0.28
C THR A 166 -11.67 3.52 0.47
N SER A 167 -11.81 4.07 1.68
CA SER A 167 -12.84 5.06 2.04
C SER A 167 -12.31 6.48 2.22
N ALA A 168 -11.00 6.63 2.41
CA ALA A 168 -10.37 7.93 2.66
C ALA A 168 -10.28 8.77 1.37
N THR A 169 -10.47 10.08 1.50
CA THR A 169 -10.22 11.00 0.37
C THR A 169 -8.71 11.20 0.18
N PRO A 170 -8.26 11.57 -1.03
CA PRO A 170 -6.85 11.89 -1.26
C PRO A 170 -6.31 12.97 -0.32
N GLU A 171 -7.13 13.94 0.07
CA GLU A 171 -6.79 15.01 1.00
C GLU A 171 -6.50 14.47 2.41
N GLN A 172 -7.36 13.59 2.93
CA GLN A 172 -7.15 12.94 4.23
C GLN A 172 -5.85 12.12 4.24
N VAL A 173 -5.56 11.42 3.14
CA VAL A 173 -4.33 10.64 2.99
C VAL A 173 -3.10 11.55 2.92
N ALA A 174 -3.18 12.65 2.15
CA ALA A 174 -2.09 13.62 2.04
C ALA A 174 -1.80 14.28 3.39
N GLU A 175 -2.84 14.65 4.16
CA GLU A 175 -2.71 15.19 5.51
C GLU A 175 -1.92 14.24 6.43
N LYS A 176 -2.27 12.94 6.45
CA LYS A 176 -1.53 11.93 7.24
C LYS A 176 -0.06 11.80 6.85
N ILE A 177 0.24 11.89 5.56
CA ILE A 177 1.62 11.86 5.07
C ILE A 177 2.39 13.10 5.55
N VAL A 178 1.77 14.28 5.50
CA VAL A 178 2.40 15.54 5.96
C VAL A 178 2.62 15.53 7.48
N GLU A 179 1.67 15.00 8.25
CA GLU A 179 1.82 14.80 9.70
C GLU A 179 3.08 13.94 9.99
N HIS A 180 3.20 12.78 9.33
CA HIS A 180 4.30 11.82 9.58
C HIS A 180 5.66 12.25 9.03
N LEU A 181 5.68 13.14 8.03
CA LEU A 181 6.92 13.70 7.50
C LEU A 181 7.73 14.41 8.59
N HIS A 182 7.04 14.99 9.59
CA HIS A 182 7.66 15.75 10.67
C HIS A 182 7.76 14.98 12.00
N SER A 183 7.13 13.80 12.08
CA SER A 183 7.15 12.95 13.27
C SER A 183 8.47 12.17 13.42
N PRO A 184 8.87 11.81 14.65
CA PRO A 184 9.97 10.89 14.88
C PRO A 184 9.79 9.56 14.14
N MET A 185 10.91 8.90 13.84
CA MET A 185 10.86 7.51 13.36
C MET A 185 10.48 6.60 14.54
N GLU A 186 9.48 5.75 14.33
CA GLU A 186 9.08 4.70 15.26
C GLU A 186 9.54 3.33 14.76
N ASP A 187 9.50 2.34 15.65
CA ASP A 187 9.79 0.95 15.28
C ASP A 187 8.56 0.32 14.61
N GLY A 188 8.62 0.17 13.29
CA GLY A 188 7.54 -0.35 12.46
C GLY A 188 6.66 0.72 11.81
N PRO A 189 5.72 0.31 10.95
CA PRO A 189 4.88 1.24 10.21
C PRO A 189 3.79 1.85 11.10
N ALA A 190 3.58 3.15 10.97
CA ALA A 190 2.31 3.75 11.33
C ALA A 190 1.24 3.30 10.33
N CYS A 191 0.09 2.82 10.80
CA CYS A 191 -0.96 2.28 9.93
C CYS A 191 -2.27 3.03 10.14
N TYR A 192 -2.82 3.54 9.03
CA TYR A 192 -4.15 4.14 8.98
C TYR A 192 -5.01 3.34 8.03
N LEU A 193 -6.01 2.64 8.57
CA LEU A 193 -6.84 1.69 7.83
C LEU A 193 -8.29 2.17 7.71
N ALA A 194 -8.96 1.77 6.63
CA ALA A 194 -10.41 1.93 6.53
C ALA A 194 -11.06 0.95 7.54
N PRO A 195 -11.88 1.42 8.50
CA PRO A 195 -12.43 0.55 9.54
C PRO A 195 -13.17 -0.67 8.99
N LYS A 196 -13.93 -0.47 7.92
CA LYS A 196 -14.72 -1.53 7.26
C LYS A 196 -13.88 -2.61 6.55
N ARG A 197 -12.57 -2.45 6.47
CA ARG A 197 -11.66 -3.47 5.91
C ARG A 197 -11.03 -4.37 6.96
N ILE A 198 -11.29 -4.10 8.24
CA ILE A 198 -10.73 -4.87 9.33
C ILE A 198 -11.76 -5.91 9.76
N TYR A 199 -11.43 -7.19 9.56
CA TYR A 199 -12.27 -8.30 10.00
C TYR A 199 -12.28 -8.41 11.53
N PHE A 200 -13.46 -8.59 12.12
CA PHE A 200 -13.59 -8.96 13.53
C PHE A 200 -13.23 -10.44 13.72
N THR A 201 -12.37 -10.72 14.71
CA THR A 201 -12.06 -12.10 15.15
C THR A 201 -12.82 -12.53 16.40
N GLU A 202 -13.44 -11.56 17.07
CA GLU A 202 -14.25 -11.73 18.28
C GLU A 202 -15.52 -10.89 18.14
N ASP A 203 -16.52 -11.16 18.96
CA ASP A 203 -17.75 -10.39 19.00
C ASP A 203 -17.47 -8.96 19.52
N PRO A 204 -17.70 -7.90 18.70
CA PRO A 204 -17.47 -6.53 19.13
C PRO A 204 -18.37 -6.07 20.29
N ASP A 205 -19.48 -6.76 20.54
CA ASP A 205 -20.46 -6.43 21.58
C ASP A 205 -20.27 -7.25 22.87
N ALA A 206 -19.28 -8.15 22.93
CA ALA A 206 -19.01 -8.97 24.12
C ALA A 206 -18.69 -8.10 25.35
N GLU A 207 -19.34 -8.36 26.50
CA GLU A 207 -19.20 -7.59 27.75
C GLU A 207 -17.78 -7.61 28.35
N ASP A 208 -17.02 -8.68 28.09
CA ASP A 208 -15.63 -8.87 28.56
C ASP A 208 -14.58 -8.48 27.51
N GLY A 209 -15.00 -7.95 26.35
CA GLY A 209 -14.10 -7.53 25.27
C GLY A 209 -13.09 -6.49 25.74
N ALA A 210 -11.84 -6.92 25.93
CA ALA A 210 -10.76 -6.06 26.34
C ALA A 210 -10.50 -5.03 25.23
N ASP A 211 -10.56 -3.75 25.59
CA ASP A 211 -10.08 -2.65 24.77
C ASP A 211 -8.93 -1.99 25.55
N PRO A 212 -7.78 -2.68 25.75
CA PRO A 212 -6.69 -2.12 26.52
C PRO A 212 -6.26 -0.84 25.80
N ASP A 213 -6.45 0.30 26.47
CA ASP A 213 -6.05 1.64 26.03
C ASP A 213 -6.80 2.20 24.80
N GLY A 214 -7.85 1.52 24.30
CA GLY A 214 -8.62 1.97 23.14
C GLY A 214 -7.84 1.95 21.82
N GLN A 215 -6.73 1.21 21.74
CA GLN A 215 -5.91 1.06 20.55
C GLN A 215 -6.32 -0.19 19.76
N ILE A 216 -6.64 -0.01 18.48
CA ILE A 216 -6.91 -1.14 17.57
C ILE A 216 -5.57 -1.78 17.20
N THR A 217 -5.44 -3.09 17.44
CA THR A 217 -4.27 -3.86 17.03
C THR A 217 -4.69 -4.90 15.99
N VAL A 218 -3.95 -4.98 14.89
CA VAL A 218 -4.31 -5.81 13.74
C VAL A 218 -3.22 -6.82 13.36
N GLY A 219 -3.65 -7.97 12.87
CA GLY A 219 -2.82 -8.84 12.03
C GLY A 219 -3.05 -8.55 10.55
N TYR A 220 -2.05 -8.85 9.72
CA TYR A 220 -2.12 -8.68 8.27
C TYR A 220 -1.79 -9.99 7.55
N SER A 221 -2.81 -10.57 6.92
CA SER A 221 -2.71 -11.70 6.01
C SER A 221 -3.17 -11.24 4.63
N ALA A 222 -2.22 -10.77 3.81
CA ALA A 222 -2.51 -10.07 2.58
C ALA A 222 -3.59 -10.76 1.71
N PRO A 223 -4.61 -10.03 1.21
CA PRO A 223 -4.81 -8.58 1.33
C PRO A 223 -5.62 -8.15 2.58
N ASN A 224 -5.86 -9.07 3.52
CA ASN A 224 -6.84 -8.91 4.61
C ASN A 224 -6.20 -8.41 5.91
N PHE A 225 -6.90 -7.49 6.58
CA PHE A 225 -6.58 -7.05 7.94
C PHE A 225 -7.61 -7.59 8.90
N PHE A 226 -7.19 -8.00 10.09
CA PHE A 226 -8.12 -8.49 11.11
C PHE A 226 -7.74 -7.95 12.48
N ALA A 227 -8.75 -7.58 13.27
CA ALA A 227 -8.56 -7.10 14.62
C ALA A 227 -8.09 -8.26 15.51
N VAL A 228 -6.97 -8.07 16.20
CA VAL A 228 -6.51 -8.97 17.27
C VAL A 228 -6.93 -8.42 18.63
N GLN A 229 -6.97 -7.09 18.77
CA GLN A 229 -7.49 -6.38 19.94
C GLN A 229 -8.18 -5.09 19.50
N GLY A 230 -9.04 -4.56 20.37
CA GLY A 230 -9.72 -3.28 20.14
C GLY A 230 -10.98 -3.37 19.29
N HIS A 231 -11.68 -4.50 19.34
CA HIS A 231 -12.92 -4.75 18.57
C HIS A 231 -14.02 -3.73 18.89
N ARG A 232 -14.14 -3.27 20.15
CA ARG A 232 -15.11 -2.24 20.55
C ARG A 232 -14.79 -0.88 19.92
N ARG A 233 -13.55 -0.41 20.02
CA ARG A 233 -13.07 0.80 19.33
C ARG A 233 -13.29 0.73 17.82
N LEU A 234 -13.01 -0.41 17.20
CA LEU A 234 -13.25 -0.64 15.77
C LEU A 234 -14.74 -0.56 15.42
N SER A 235 -15.60 -1.22 16.20
CA SER A 235 -17.06 -1.16 16.03
C SER A 235 -17.59 0.28 16.18
N ALA A 236 -17.12 1.03 17.18
CA ALA A 236 -17.41 2.44 17.33
C ALA A 236 -17.00 3.25 16.08
N ALA A 237 -15.78 3.04 15.55
CA ALA A 237 -15.31 3.72 14.35
C ALA A 237 -16.22 3.49 13.13
N ILE A 238 -16.67 2.25 12.95
CA ILE A 238 -17.56 1.87 11.85
C ILE A 238 -18.92 2.56 12.00
N ARG A 239 -19.48 2.59 13.23
CA ARG A 239 -20.76 3.27 13.52
C ARG A 239 -20.68 4.78 13.33
N ASP A 240 -19.56 5.38 13.72
CA ASP A 240 -19.34 6.83 13.62
C ASP A 240 -18.96 7.27 12.20
N GLY A 241 -18.75 6.31 11.28
CA GLY A 241 -18.43 6.59 9.88
C GLY A 241 -17.03 7.13 9.67
N GLU A 242 -16.07 6.78 10.54
CA GLU A 242 -14.68 7.20 10.40
C GLU A 242 -14.09 6.69 9.06
N GLY A 243 -13.44 7.58 8.30
CA GLY A 243 -12.80 7.23 7.03
C GLY A 243 -11.48 6.48 7.19
N LEU A 244 -10.78 6.72 8.31
CA LEU A 244 -9.50 6.13 8.68
C LEU A 244 -9.44 5.96 10.19
N VAL A 245 -8.90 4.84 10.66
CA VAL A 245 -8.51 4.62 12.06
C VAL A 245 -7.02 4.31 12.15
N ALA A 246 -6.37 4.85 13.18
CA ALA A 246 -5.02 4.46 13.53
C ALA A 246 -5.04 3.04 14.11
N VAL A 247 -4.13 2.18 13.63
CA VAL A 247 -3.98 0.81 14.10
C VAL A 247 -2.52 0.48 14.34
N LYS A 248 -2.27 -0.48 15.23
CA LYS A 248 -0.95 -1.08 15.45
C LYS A 248 -0.84 -2.41 14.72
N LEU A 249 0.18 -2.58 13.88
CA LEU A 249 0.48 -3.86 13.24
C LEU A 249 1.15 -4.81 14.24
N MET A 250 0.48 -5.89 14.63
CA MET A 250 1.03 -6.91 15.54
C MET A 250 1.88 -7.92 14.79
N ALA A 251 1.34 -8.50 13.72
CA ALA A 251 2.00 -9.53 12.94
C ALA A 251 1.62 -9.44 11.46
N GLU A 252 2.54 -9.81 10.57
CA GLU A 252 2.29 -9.97 9.15
C GLU A 252 2.85 -11.27 8.55
N ALA A 253 2.10 -11.88 7.63
CA ALA A 253 2.43 -13.13 6.93
C ALA A 253 2.83 -14.29 7.87
N GLN A 254 4.10 -14.71 7.87
CA GLN A 254 4.58 -15.87 8.64
C GLN A 254 4.94 -15.53 10.10
N GLU A 255 4.77 -14.27 10.52
CA GLU A 255 4.89 -13.88 11.92
C GLU A 255 3.77 -14.51 12.75
N THR A 256 3.97 -14.67 14.06
CA THR A 256 3.06 -15.45 14.91
C THR A 256 2.17 -14.58 15.79
N ILE A 257 0.93 -15.03 15.98
CA ILE A 257 -0.05 -14.50 16.93
C ILE A 257 -0.48 -15.66 17.81
N ALA A 258 -0.31 -15.54 19.14
CA ALA A 258 -0.66 -16.60 20.10
C ALA A 258 -0.06 -18.00 19.76
N GLY A 259 1.13 -18.04 19.15
CA GLY A 259 1.85 -19.28 18.83
C GLY A 259 1.48 -19.95 17.50
N VAL A 260 0.54 -19.40 16.72
CA VAL A 260 0.24 -19.83 15.35
C VAL A 260 0.64 -18.75 14.35
N SER A 261 0.80 -19.08 13.06
CA SER A 261 1.13 -18.06 12.05
C SER A 261 -0.03 -17.06 11.90
N CYS A 262 0.27 -15.83 11.46
CA CYS A 262 -0.74 -14.80 11.22
C CYS A 262 -1.74 -15.23 10.13
N VAL A 263 -1.28 -16.03 9.15
CA VAL A 263 -2.15 -16.62 8.13
C VAL A 263 -3.10 -17.64 8.76
N ASP A 264 -2.57 -18.61 9.51
CA ASP A 264 -3.40 -19.64 10.17
C ASP A 264 -4.37 -19.03 11.19
N TYR A 265 -3.93 -18.01 11.91
CA TYR A 265 -4.78 -17.26 12.84
C TYR A 265 -5.95 -16.60 12.11
N PHE A 266 -5.68 -15.97 10.95
CA PHE A 266 -6.72 -15.39 10.13
C PHE A 266 -7.68 -16.47 9.64
N GLU A 267 -7.20 -17.53 9.01
CA GLU A 267 -8.05 -18.60 8.47
C GLU A 267 -8.92 -19.28 9.55
N ALA A 268 -8.36 -19.48 10.75
CA ALA A 268 -9.09 -20.07 11.87
C ALA A 268 -10.20 -19.17 12.44
N ASN A 269 -10.16 -17.85 12.18
CA ASN A 269 -11.07 -16.85 12.76
C ASN A 269 -11.85 -16.02 11.73
N ALA A 270 -11.47 -16.07 10.47
CA ALA A 270 -12.10 -15.34 9.38
C ALA A 270 -13.55 -15.79 9.23
N GLY A 271 -14.46 -14.82 9.11
CA GLY A 271 -15.89 -15.08 8.88
C GLY A 271 -16.71 -15.46 10.12
N LYS A 272 -16.12 -15.56 11.33
CA LYS A 272 -16.87 -15.87 12.55
C LYS A 272 -17.83 -14.75 12.99
N PHE A 273 -17.45 -13.50 12.75
CA PHE A 273 -18.17 -12.33 13.27
C PHE A 273 -18.46 -11.26 12.21
N GLY A 274 -18.58 -11.66 10.95
CA GLY A 274 -19.13 -10.85 9.87
C GLY A 274 -18.52 -9.45 9.68
N CYS A 275 -17.72 -9.29 8.62
CA CYS A 275 -17.90 -8.13 7.76
C CYS A 275 -18.55 -8.72 6.49
N GLU A 276 -19.75 -8.29 6.12
CA GLU A 276 -20.47 -8.77 4.92
C GLU A 276 -19.65 -8.43 3.65
N GLN A 277 -18.59 -9.17 3.36
CA GLN A 277 -17.82 -9.11 2.11
C GLN A 277 -17.28 -10.48 1.68
N SER A 278 -17.51 -11.55 2.43
CA SER A 278 -17.11 -12.92 2.06
C SER A 278 -18.19 -13.66 1.26
N ALA A 279 -18.75 -13.03 0.22
CA ALA A 279 -19.45 -13.73 -0.84
C ALA A 279 -18.54 -13.73 -2.09
N GLY A 280 -17.53 -14.61 -2.11
CA GLY A 280 -16.68 -14.73 -3.30
C GLY A 280 -15.31 -15.41 -3.16
N LEU A 281 -14.97 -16.00 -2.00
CA LEU A 281 -13.76 -16.82 -1.86
C LEU A 281 -14.17 -18.29 -1.80
N GLN A 282 -14.34 -18.91 -2.95
CA GLN A 282 -14.14 -20.35 -3.10
C GLN A 282 -12.88 -20.51 -3.96
N TYR A 283 -11.86 -21.14 -3.37
CA TYR A 283 -10.65 -21.59 -4.05
C TYR A 283 -10.97 -22.68 -5.08
#